data_AF-A0A1D2QFI3-F1
#
_entry.id   AF-A0A1D2QFI3-F1
#
_cell.length_a   1.000
_cell.length_b   1.000
_cell.length_c   1.000
_cell.angle_alpha   90.00
_cell.angle_beta   90.00
_cell.angle_gamma   90.00
#
_symmetry.space_group_name_H-M   'P 1'
#
loop_
_entity.id
_entity.type
_entity.pdbx_description
1 polymer ?
#
loop_
_entity_poly.entity_id
_entity_poly.type
_entity_poly.pdbx_seq_one_letter_code
_entity_poly.pdbx_strand_id
1 'polypeptide(L)' 'MVRASTIVLLAGIVLLFVPIPPVATALGVIVILIGVALRLLTGS' A
#
# COMPACT_ATOMS: atom_id res chain seq x y z
N MET A 1 28.39 2.56 1.16
CA MET A 1 27.25 2.34 2.08
C MET A 1 25.99 2.82 1.38
N VAL A 2 25.12 1.91 0.93
CA VAL A 2 23.87 2.29 0.29
C VAL A 2 22.94 2.77 1.40
N ARG A 3 22.48 4.03 1.35
CA ARG A 3 21.56 4.56 2.36
C ARG A 3 20.20 3.86 2.20
N ALA A 4 19.56 3.52 3.32
CA ALA A 4 18.23 2.95 3.33
C ALA A 4 17.23 3.80 2.52
N SER A 5 17.39 5.13 2.53
CA SER A 5 16.61 6.05 1.71
C SER A 5 16.74 5.80 0.20
N THR A 6 17.93 5.45 -0.29
CA THR A 6 18.17 5.11 -1.69
C THR A 6 17.46 3.81 -2.07
N ILE A 7 17.45 2.83 -1.17
CA ILE A 7 16.80 1.53 -1.37
C ILE A 7 15.28 1.71 -1.44
N VAL A 8 14.70 2.51 -0.54
CA VAL A 8 13.25 2.79 -0.51
C VAL A 8 12.82 3.56 -1.75
N LEU A 9 13.60 4.54 -2.19
CA LEU A 9 13.29 5.34 -3.38
C LEU A 9 13.36 4.47 -4.66
N LEU A 10 14.35 3.59 -4.77
CA LEU A 10 14.44 2.61 -5.84
C LEU A 10 13.28 1.62 -5.82
N ALA A 11 12.91 1.10 -4.65
CA ALA A 11 11.75 0.21 -4.51
C ALA A 11 10.45 0.91 -4.96
N GLY A 12 10.26 2.18 -4.59
CA GLY A 12 9.13 2.99 -5.05
C GLY A 12 9.09 3.15 -6.56
N ILE A 13 10.22 3.47 -7.20
CA ILE A 13 10.32 3.57 -8.66
C ILE A 13 10.01 2.23 -9.32
N VAL A 14 10.58 1.13 -8.83
CA VAL A 14 10.33 -0.22 -9.36
C VAL A 14 8.85 -0.58 -9.26
N LEU A 15 8.20 -0.25 -8.14
CA LEU A 15 6.77 -0.49 -7.93
C LEU A 15 5.87 0.29 -8.90
N LEU A 16 6.31 1.42 -9.47
CA LEU A 16 5.57 2.13 -10.53
C LEU A 16 5.52 1.32 -11.84
N PHE A 17 6.53 0.50 -12.09
CA PHE A 17 6.64 -0.35 -13.28
C PHE A 17 6.16 -1.77 -13.05
N VAL A 18 5.89 -2.16 -11.80
CA VAL A 18 5.16 -3.39 -11.52
C VAL A 18 3.71 -3.11 -11.87
N PRO A 19 3.14 -3.71 -12.94
CA PRO A 19 1.71 -3.69 -13.13
C PRO A 19 1.10 -4.40 -11.92
N ILE A 20 0.65 -3.61 -10.94
CA ILE A 20 -0.15 -4.12 -9.84
C ILE A 20 -1.36 -4.76 -10.51
N PRO A 21 -1.59 -6.08 -10.33
CA PRO A 21 -2.73 -6.74 -10.94
C PRO A 21 -3.98 -5.93 -10.61
N PRO A 22 -4.93 -5.71 -11.54
CA PRO A 22 -6.16 -4.96 -11.27
C PRO A 22 -6.88 -5.43 -9.99
N VAL A 23 -6.74 -6.73 -9.69
CA VAL A 23 -7.19 -7.38 -8.46
C VAL A 23 -6.55 -6.79 -7.20
N ALA A 24 -5.24 -6.53 -7.18
CA ALA A 24 -4.55 -5.97 -6.02
C ALA A 24 -4.94 -4.51 -5.76
N THR A 25 -5.21 -3.71 -6.79
CA THR A 25 -5.78 -2.36 -6.62
C THR A 25 -7.19 -2.43 -6.04
N ALA A 26 -8.05 -3.31 -6.55
CA ALA A 26 -9.41 -3.49 -6.03
C ALA A 26 -9.41 -4.00 -4.58
N LEU A 27 -8.58 -4.99 -4.27
CA LEU A 27 -8.40 -5.50 -2.91
C LEU A 27 -7.82 -4.42 -1.98
N GLY A 28 -6.90 -3.58 -2.46
CA GLY A 28 -6.38 -2.46 -1.69
C GLY A 28 -7.48 -1.48 -1.24
N VAL A 29 -8.40 -1.13 -2.14
CA VAL A 29 -9.57 -0.29 -1.81
C VAL A 29 -10.46 -0.97 -0.76
N ILE A 30 -10.75 -2.27 -0.93
CA ILE A 30 -11.57 -3.05 0.02
C ILE A 30 -10.91 -3.06 1.41
N VAL A 31 -9.61 -3.29 1.48
CA VAL A 31 -8.86 -3.33 2.75
C VAL A 31 -8.86 -1.96 3.43
N ILE A 32 -8.71 -0.86 2.68
CA ILE A 32 -8.82 0.51 3.22
C ILE A 32 -10.21 0.73 3.83
N LEU A 33 -11.29 0.36 3.12
CA LEU A 33 -12.66 0.51 3.62
C LEU A 33 -12.91 -0.33 4.88
N ILE A 34 -12.41 -1.56 4.93
CA ILE A 34 -12.49 -2.42 6.12
C ILE A 34 -11.74 -1.78 7.29
N GLY A 35 -10.53 -1.26 7.07
CA GLY A 35 -9.76 -0.60 8.13
C GLY A 35 -10.46 0.63 8.70
N VAL A 36 -11.09 1.43 7.83
CA VAL A 36 -11.93 2.57 8.26
C VAL A 36 -13.13 2.09 9.07
N ALA A 37 -13.86 1.07 8.59
CA ALA A 37 -15.01 0.52 9.30
C ALA A 37 -14.62 -0.01 10.68
N LEU A 38 -13.55 -0.80 10.77
CA LEU A 38 -13.05 -1.31 12.04
C LEU A 38 -12.70 -0.18 13.01
N ARG A 39 -12.03 0.88 12.54
CA ARG A 39 -11.70 2.05 13.37
C ARG A 39 -12.94 2.75 13.93
N LEU A 40 -14.03 2.81 13.16
CA LEU A 40 -15.29 3.39 13.61
C LEU A 40 -16.01 2.49 14.62
N LEU A 41 -15.93 1.17 14.44
CA LEU A 41 -16.59 0.20 15.32
C LEU A 41 -15.84 -0.01 16.64
N THR A 42 -14.52 0.15 16.67
CA THR A 42 -13.69 -0.08 17.86
C THR A 42 -13.18 1.20 18.52
N GLY A 43 -13.43 2.36 17.90
CA GLY A 43 -13.00 3.68 18.38
C GLY A 43 -14.01 4.42 19.24
N SER A 44 -15.08 3.77 19.72
CA SER A 44 -16.11 4.31 20.60
C SER A 44 -15.94 3.87 22.05
#